data_AF-A0A9X1ZTE8-F1
#
_entry.id   AF-A0A9X1ZTE8-F1
#
_cell.length_a   1.000
_cell.length_b   1.000
_cell.length_c   1.000
_cell.angle_alpha   90.00
_cell.angle_beta   90.00
_cell.angle_gamma   90.00
#
_symmetry.space_group_name_H-M   'P 1'
#
loop_
_entity.id
_entity.type
_entity.pdbx_description
1 polymer ?
#
loop_
_entity_poly.entity_id
_entity_poly.type
_entity_poly.pdbx_seq_one_letter_code
_entity_poly.pdbx_strand_id
1 'polypeptide(L)'
;MSVNKAYQPLFKIIEEKNSLKINNISELSGGDINDVFLLNTTEGKKVVKINSTTEFPGMFDAEMAGMKALKKAEAIDVPQMIAVYTEANYSCLLMEYRETGTKSSDFWTVFGKQMAGLHKNSQSTFGFPEDNYIGSLPQYNNEHDNIVDFYIEERLQPQFKSAKEQGYSLGDTKKFCSVLSHLIPQEKPALIHGDLWNGNYLVNASGHPCLIDPAVAYAPREMDLSMMKLFGGFSEELFNTYFEEFPVEKGFEDRVPIWQLYYLLVHLNLFGTGYLGSCQNIIARFT
;
A
#
# COMPACT_ATOMS: atom_id res chain seq x y z
N MET A 1 -7.73 22.39 16.86
CA MET A 1 -8.81 21.42 17.14
C MET A 1 -8.42 20.61 18.36
N SER A 2 -9.35 20.27 19.25
CA SER A 2 -9.03 19.46 20.43
C SER A 2 -8.94 18.00 20.02
N VAL A 3 -7.82 17.35 20.33
CA VAL A 3 -7.66 15.90 20.15
C VAL A 3 -8.82 15.18 20.84
N ASN A 4 -9.39 14.16 20.18
CA ASN A 4 -10.48 13.37 20.74
C ASN A 4 -10.09 12.86 22.14
N LYS A 5 -10.92 13.16 23.15
CA LYS A 5 -10.67 12.75 24.53
C LYS A 5 -10.55 11.23 24.68
N ALA A 6 -11.16 10.47 23.77
CA ALA A 6 -11.07 9.02 23.72
C ALA A 6 -9.63 8.51 23.48
N TYR A 7 -8.73 9.31 22.90
CA TYR A 7 -7.35 8.91 22.59
C TYR A 7 -6.36 9.17 23.74
N GLN A 8 -6.78 9.87 24.78
CA GLN A 8 -5.91 10.19 25.92
C GLN A 8 -5.27 8.96 26.59
N PRO A 9 -5.99 7.83 26.78
CA PRO A 9 -5.38 6.61 27.30
C PRO A 9 -4.22 6.09 26.43
N LEU A 10 -4.34 6.17 25.09
CA LEU A 10 -3.29 5.73 24.17
C LEU A 10 -2.04 6.60 24.27
N PHE A 11 -2.18 7.93 24.36
CA PHE A 11 -1.02 8.82 24.54
C PHE A 11 -0.29 8.55 25.86
N LYS A 12 -1.04 8.28 26.93
CA LYS A 12 -0.45 7.92 28.23
C LYS A 12 0.36 6.62 28.14
N ILE A 13 -0.16 5.61 27.44
CA ILE A 13 0.56 4.35 27.20
C ILE A 13 1.83 4.58 26.38
N ILE A 14 1.77 5.45 25.36
CA ILE A 14 2.95 5.83 24.58
C ILE A 14 4.03 6.44 25.48
N GLU A 15 3.67 7.39 26.35
CA GLU A 15 4.61 8.00 27.30
C GLU A 15 5.23 6.96 28.25
N GLU A 16 4.40 6.15 28.90
CA GLU A 16 4.82 5.15 29.89
C GLU A 16 5.69 4.05 29.28
N LYS A 17 5.28 3.47 28.15
CA LYS A 17 5.97 2.32 27.54
C LYS A 17 7.27 2.70 26.83
N ASN A 18 7.41 3.95 26.38
CA ASN A 18 8.59 4.43 25.68
C ASN A 18 9.48 5.33 26.55
N SER A 19 9.12 5.53 27.83
CA SER A 19 9.86 6.40 28.75
C SER A 19 10.09 7.82 28.18
N LEU A 20 9.08 8.35 27.47
CA LEU A 20 9.12 9.69 26.87
C LEU A 20 7.98 10.56 27.42
N LYS A 21 8.06 11.87 27.21
CA LYS A 21 6.92 12.78 27.43
C LYS A 21 6.47 13.42 26.13
N ILE A 22 5.16 13.56 25.94
CA ILE A 22 4.55 14.24 24.81
C ILE A 22 4.37 15.71 25.19
N ASN A 23 5.16 16.58 24.57
CA ASN A 23 5.14 18.02 24.81
C ASN A 23 4.00 18.71 24.05
N ASN A 24 3.71 18.23 22.83
CA ASN A 24 2.68 18.77 21.97
C ASN A 24 2.16 17.72 20.98
N ILE A 25 0.87 17.81 20.63
CA ILE A 25 0.19 16.96 19.66
C ILE A 25 -0.42 17.85 18.58
N SER A 26 -0.13 17.55 17.33
CA SER A 26 -0.75 18.21 16.17
C SER A 26 -1.25 17.17 15.18
N GLU A 27 -2.48 17.35 14.72
CA GLU A 27 -3.08 16.52 13.68
C GLU A 27 -2.33 16.70 12.36
N LEU A 28 -2.09 15.59 11.67
CA LEU A 28 -1.56 15.58 10.32
C LEU A 28 -2.70 15.27 9.36
N SER A 29 -2.87 16.10 8.33
CA SER A 29 -3.77 15.82 7.23
C SER A 29 -3.22 14.69 6.36
N GLY A 30 -4.10 13.84 5.82
CA GLY A 30 -3.74 12.85 4.78
C GLY A 30 -4.18 11.42 5.04
N GLY A 31 -4.69 11.09 6.24
CA GLY A 31 -5.33 9.81 6.48
C GLY A 31 -6.82 9.88 6.12
N ASP A 32 -7.25 9.09 5.12
CA ASP A 32 -8.69 8.96 4.80
C ASP A 32 -9.43 8.03 5.78
N ILE A 33 -8.68 7.18 6.50
CA ILE A 33 -9.22 6.11 7.36
C ILE A 33 -8.69 6.18 8.80
N ASN A 34 -7.44 6.62 8.98
CA ASN A 34 -6.79 6.69 10.28
C ASN A 34 -6.67 8.15 10.73
N ASP A 35 -6.89 8.40 12.02
CA ASP A 35 -6.50 9.68 12.61
C ASP A 35 -4.98 9.69 12.80
N VAL A 36 -4.30 10.65 12.17
CA VAL A 36 -2.83 10.75 12.19
C VAL A 36 -2.39 11.97 12.98
N PHE A 37 -1.46 11.78 13.92
CA PHE A 37 -0.92 12.86 14.74
C PHE A 37 0.61 12.87 14.73
N LEU A 38 1.17 14.07 14.67
CA LEU A 38 2.56 14.37 14.99
C LEU A 38 2.68 14.61 16.50
N LEU A 39 3.53 13.83 17.15
CA LEU A 39 3.90 13.97 18.55
C LEU A 39 5.27 14.64 18.64
N ASN A 40 5.33 15.80 19.28
CA ASN A 40 6.60 16.38 19.70
C ASN A 40 6.93 15.84 21.09
N THR A 41 7.99 15.03 21.21
CA THR A 41 8.34 14.37 22.45
C THR A 41 9.69 14.83 22.99
N THR A 42 10.05 14.38 24.20
CA THR A 42 11.40 14.55 24.76
C THR A 42 12.49 13.84 23.95
N GLU A 43 12.13 12.85 23.13
CA GLU A 43 13.01 12.07 22.26
C GLU A 43 12.89 12.47 20.78
N GLY A 44 12.39 13.67 20.51
CA GLY A 44 12.14 14.18 19.16
C GLY A 44 10.74 13.89 18.63
N LYS A 45 10.55 14.07 17.33
CA LYS A 45 9.25 13.92 16.66
C LYS A 45 8.91 12.45 16.40
N LYS A 46 7.64 12.10 16.56
CA LYS A 46 7.07 10.77 16.24
C LYS A 46 5.74 10.94 15.52
N VAL A 47 5.35 9.96 14.71
CA VAL A 47 4.00 9.88 14.14
C VAL A 47 3.24 8.80 14.88
N VAL A 48 1.97 9.07 15.17
CA VAL A 48 1.03 8.05 15.65
C VAL A 48 -0.20 8.03 14.75
N LYS A 49 -0.56 6.83 14.30
CA LYS A 49 -1.86 6.56 13.66
C LYS A 49 -2.78 5.93 14.68
N ILE A 50 -4.05 6.30 14.69
CA ILE A 50 -5.06 5.78 15.63
C ILE A 50 -6.29 5.33 14.85
N ASN A 51 -6.84 4.17 15.22
CA ASN A 51 -8.06 3.65 14.63
C ASN A 51 -8.81 2.69 15.58
N SER A 52 -10.08 2.44 15.27
CA SER A 52 -11.01 1.56 15.96
C SER A 52 -10.62 0.09 15.82
N THR A 53 -10.48 -0.62 16.93
CA THR A 53 -10.22 -2.08 16.92
C THR A 53 -11.44 -2.90 16.57
N THR A 54 -12.64 -2.34 16.70
CA THR A 54 -13.88 -3.04 16.36
C THR A 54 -14.19 -2.97 14.87
N GLU A 55 -13.85 -1.86 14.22
CA GLU A 55 -14.04 -1.70 12.77
C GLU A 55 -12.87 -2.28 11.98
N PHE A 56 -11.63 -2.13 12.49
CA PHE A 56 -10.40 -2.54 11.81
C PHE A 56 -9.50 -3.40 12.71
N PRO A 57 -9.95 -4.62 13.07
CA PRO A 57 -9.20 -5.50 13.95
C PRO A 57 -7.82 -5.86 13.37
N GLY A 58 -6.75 -5.59 14.12
CA GLY A 58 -5.38 -5.97 13.74
C GLY A 58 -4.75 -5.13 12.62
N MET A 59 -5.39 -4.04 12.17
CA MET A 59 -4.88 -3.19 11.07
C MET A 59 -3.45 -2.70 11.30
N PHE A 60 -3.12 -2.23 12.50
CA PHE A 60 -1.78 -1.72 12.80
C PHE A 60 -0.74 -2.81 13.02
N ASP A 61 -1.14 -4.01 13.44
CA ASP A 61 -0.26 -5.18 13.46
C ASP A 61 0.12 -5.58 12.03
N ALA A 62 -0.86 -5.60 11.12
CA ALA A 62 -0.66 -5.86 9.70
C ALA A 62 0.23 -4.80 9.02
N GLU A 63 -0.02 -3.50 9.26
CA GLU A 63 0.82 -2.41 8.75
C GLU A 63 2.25 -2.51 9.31
N MET A 64 2.41 -2.80 10.60
CA MET A 64 3.72 -3.04 11.22
C MET A 64 4.46 -4.22 10.57
N ALA A 65 3.76 -5.33 10.31
CA ALA A 65 4.33 -6.49 9.63
C ALA A 65 4.79 -6.15 8.21
N GLY A 66 3.98 -5.39 7.46
CA GLY A 66 4.32 -4.96 6.12
C GLY A 66 5.52 -4.03 6.06
N MET A 67 5.56 -3.02 6.93
CA MET A 67 6.70 -2.12 7.04
C MET A 67 7.98 -2.82 7.47
N LYS A 68 7.90 -3.83 8.35
CA LYS A 68 9.05 -4.68 8.69
C LYS A 68 9.56 -5.47 7.48
N ALA A 69 8.66 -5.98 6.63
CA ALA A 69 9.06 -6.68 5.40
C ALA A 69 9.78 -5.74 4.43
N LEU A 70 9.23 -4.53 4.19
CA LEU A 70 9.88 -3.52 3.36
C LEU A 70 11.25 -3.10 3.92
N LYS A 71 11.35 -2.88 5.23
CA LYS A 71 12.62 -2.52 5.89
C LYS A 71 13.67 -3.63 5.74
N LYS A 72 13.26 -4.90 5.87
CA LYS A 72 14.14 -6.07 5.75
C LYS A 72 14.72 -6.24 4.34
N ALA A 73 14.03 -5.73 3.31
CA ALA A 73 14.50 -5.75 1.93
C ALA A 73 15.73 -4.86 1.70
N GLU A 74 16.01 -3.91 2.62
CA GLU A 74 17.15 -2.97 2.56
C GLU A 74 17.29 -2.25 1.21
N ALA A 75 16.18 -2.04 0.51
CA ALA A 75 16.17 -1.55 -0.87
C ALA A 75 15.77 -0.07 -0.97
N ILE A 76 14.79 0.37 -0.19
CA ILE A 76 14.24 1.72 -0.20
C ILE A 76 13.97 2.18 1.24
N ASP A 77 14.07 3.48 1.48
CA ASP A 77 13.84 4.06 2.79
C ASP A 77 12.37 3.89 3.22
N VAL A 78 12.16 3.52 4.49
CA VAL A 78 10.84 3.41 5.12
C VAL A 78 10.94 3.86 6.58
N PRO A 79 9.93 4.52 7.16
CA PRO A 79 9.89 4.85 8.59
C PRO A 79 10.18 3.65 9.50
N GLN A 80 10.95 3.86 10.56
CA GLN A 80 11.05 2.84 11.61
C GLN A 80 9.73 2.70 12.37
N MET A 81 9.18 1.49 12.37
CA MET A 81 8.07 1.11 13.24
C MET A 81 8.55 0.94 14.67
N ILE A 82 7.87 1.56 15.63
CA ILE A 82 8.27 1.54 17.05
C ILE A 82 7.43 0.53 17.81
N ALA A 83 6.11 0.70 17.82
CA ALA A 83 5.20 -0.18 18.56
C ALA A 83 3.75 -0.03 18.11
N VAL A 84 2.97 -1.08 18.38
CA VAL A 84 1.50 -1.05 18.37
C VAL A 84 1.02 -1.10 19.81
N TYR A 85 0.04 -0.27 20.15
CA TYR A 85 -0.64 -0.30 21.44
C TYR A 85 -2.14 -0.39 21.24
N THR A 86 -2.81 -1.08 22.16
CA THR A 86 -4.27 -1.21 22.16
C THR A 86 -4.79 -0.85 23.53
N GLU A 87 -5.81 0.01 23.56
CA GLU A 87 -6.47 0.44 24.79
C GLU A 87 -7.96 0.68 24.52
N ALA A 88 -8.80 0.04 25.32
CA ALA A 88 -10.25 -0.02 25.12
C ALA A 88 -10.62 -0.43 23.68
N ASN A 89 -11.27 0.46 22.92
CA ASN A 89 -11.77 0.20 21.57
C ASN A 89 -10.87 0.78 20.46
N TYR A 90 -9.66 1.22 20.81
CA TYR A 90 -8.74 1.85 19.87
C TYR A 90 -7.38 1.17 19.93
N SER A 91 -6.72 1.15 18.78
CA SER A 91 -5.31 0.80 18.67
C SER A 91 -4.56 1.98 18.08
N CYS A 92 -3.24 1.99 18.26
CA CYS A 92 -2.38 2.95 17.62
C CYS A 92 -1.07 2.34 17.14
N LEU A 93 -0.54 2.88 16.05
CA LEU A 93 0.78 2.59 15.52
C LEU A 93 1.69 3.77 15.76
N LEU A 94 2.68 3.60 16.64
CA LEU A 94 3.73 4.58 16.88
C LEU A 94 4.91 4.30 15.93
N MET A 95 5.36 5.33 15.23
CA MET A 95 6.44 5.23 14.25
C MET A 95 7.33 6.47 14.23
N GLU A 96 8.48 6.33 13.59
CA GLU A 96 9.40 7.41 13.30
C GLU A 96 8.72 8.50 12.45
N TYR A 97 8.94 9.77 12.84
CA TYR A 97 8.66 10.87 11.94
C TYR A 97 9.80 11.03 10.94
N ARG A 98 9.50 10.90 9.65
CA ARG A 98 10.47 11.17 8.58
C ARG A 98 10.47 12.66 8.24
N GLU A 99 11.59 13.32 8.55
CA GLU A 99 11.83 14.71 8.16
C GLU A 99 11.77 14.83 6.62
N THR A 100 11.02 15.81 6.13
CA THR A 100 10.82 16.02 4.70
C THR A 100 11.90 16.93 4.11
N GLY A 101 12.33 16.61 2.90
CA GLY A 101 13.29 17.40 2.13
C GLY A 101 12.77 17.83 0.76
N THR A 102 13.65 18.45 -0.02
CA THR A 102 13.42 18.76 -1.44
C THR A 102 14.02 17.67 -2.30
N LYS A 103 13.36 17.31 -3.42
CA LYS A 103 13.87 16.28 -4.33
C LYS A 103 15.29 16.62 -4.76
N SER A 104 16.22 15.68 -4.64
CA SER A 104 17.55 15.79 -5.26
C SER A 104 17.44 15.76 -6.79
N SER A 105 18.51 16.16 -7.48
CA SER A 105 18.54 16.15 -8.95
C SER A 105 18.41 14.74 -9.55
N ASP A 106 18.78 13.71 -8.81
CA ASP A 106 18.75 12.29 -9.20
C ASP A 106 17.60 11.51 -8.54
N PHE A 107 16.64 12.19 -7.89
CA PHE A 107 15.56 11.57 -7.11
C PHE A 107 14.86 10.44 -7.88
N TRP A 108 14.49 10.68 -9.14
CA TRP A 108 13.74 9.70 -9.94
C TRP A 108 14.60 8.51 -10.38
N THR A 109 15.85 8.76 -10.76
CA THR A 109 16.83 7.70 -11.03
C THR A 109 17.03 6.82 -9.79
N VAL A 110 17.26 7.42 -8.61
CA VAL A 110 17.42 6.68 -7.34
C VAL A 110 16.16 5.89 -7.02
N PHE A 111 14.99 6.49 -7.19
CA PHE A 111 13.72 5.80 -6.93
C PHE A 111 13.52 4.59 -7.86
N GLY A 112 13.83 4.71 -9.15
CA GLY A 112 13.75 3.59 -10.08
C GLY A 112 14.65 2.42 -9.68
N LYS A 113 15.91 2.71 -9.30
CA LYS A 113 16.88 1.71 -8.82
C LYS A 113 16.41 1.03 -7.53
N GLN A 114 15.93 1.81 -6.57
CA GLN A 114 15.48 1.30 -5.28
C GLN A 114 14.20 0.46 -5.40
N MET A 115 13.25 0.85 -6.26
CA MET A 115 12.08 0.02 -6.58
C MET A 115 12.47 -1.29 -7.27
N ALA A 116 13.44 -1.26 -8.18
CA ALA A 116 13.97 -2.47 -8.80
C ALA A 116 14.64 -3.39 -7.75
N GLY A 117 15.40 -2.80 -6.82
CA GLY A 117 15.98 -3.50 -5.68
C GLY A 117 14.90 -4.14 -4.78
N LEU A 118 13.82 -3.41 -4.49
CA LEU A 118 12.70 -3.90 -3.70
C LEU A 118 12.06 -5.10 -4.38
N HIS A 119 11.67 -4.96 -5.65
CA HIS A 119 11.00 -6.03 -6.41
C HIS A 119 11.88 -7.25 -6.69
N LYS A 120 13.21 -7.13 -6.61
CA LYS A 120 14.13 -8.28 -6.67
C LYS A 120 14.07 -9.15 -5.40
N ASN A 121 13.50 -8.66 -4.30
CA ASN A 121 13.19 -9.49 -3.13
C ASN A 121 11.99 -10.38 -3.47
N SER A 122 12.21 -11.69 -3.45
CA SER A 122 11.28 -12.69 -3.97
C SER A 122 11.19 -13.89 -3.03
N GLN A 123 10.16 -14.70 -3.21
CA GLN A 123 9.97 -15.98 -2.51
C GLN A 123 9.40 -17.04 -3.46
N SER A 124 9.10 -18.25 -2.95
CA SER A 124 8.58 -19.35 -3.76
C SER A 124 7.16 -19.16 -4.25
N THR A 125 6.32 -18.51 -3.45
CA THR A 125 4.87 -18.45 -3.60
C THR A 125 4.34 -17.02 -3.52
N PHE A 126 3.22 -16.76 -4.16
CA PHE A 126 2.49 -15.49 -4.01
C PHE A 126 1.76 -15.45 -2.68
N GLY A 127 1.44 -14.24 -2.21
CA GLY A 127 0.76 -14.02 -0.93
C GLY A 127 1.66 -13.38 0.11
N PHE A 128 1.25 -13.48 1.37
CA PHE A 128 1.94 -12.91 2.53
C PHE A 128 1.56 -13.72 3.77
N PRO A 129 2.40 -13.82 4.81
CA PRO A 129 2.10 -14.65 5.98
C PRO A 129 0.78 -14.32 6.68
N GLU A 130 0.30 -13.08 6.58
CA GLU A 130 -0.92 -12.60 7.22
C GLU A 130 -1.73 -11.76 6.22
N ASP A 131 -3.05 -11.82 6.33
CA ASP A 131 -3.95 -10.89 5.66
C ASP A 131 -3.70 -9.46 6.20
N ASN A 132 -3.93 -8.48 5.34
CA ASN A 132 -3.75 -7.08 5.70
C ASN A 132 -4.90 -6.24 5.13
N TYR A 133 -4.66 -4.94 4.92
CA TYR A 133 -5.67 -4.00 4.49
C TYR A 133 -5.18 -3.21 3.28
N ILE A 134 -6.11 -2.92 2.36
CA ILE A 134 -5.94 -1.92 1.30
C ILE A 134 -6.98 -0.81 1.55
N GLY A 135 -6.51 0.34 2.03
CA GLY A 135 -7.40 1.30 2.67
C GLY A 135 -8.16 0.62 3.84
N SER A 136 -9.49 0.68 3.82
CA SER A 136 -10.36 0.08 4.84
C SER A 136 -10.90 -1.30 4.45
N LEU A 137 -10.52 -1.81 3.27
CA LEU A 137 -10.94 -3.14 2.81
C LEU A 137 -9.94 -4.21 3.28
N PRO A 138 -10.42 -5.38 3.75
CA PRO A 138 -9.55 -6.54 3.94
C PRO A 138 -8.88 -6.93 2.63
N GLN A 139 -7.57 -7.20 2.69
CA GLN A 139 -6.77 -7.73 1.60
C GLN A 139 -6.27 -9.13 2.00
N TYR A 140 -6.75 -10.13 1.28
CA TYR A 140 -6.40 -11.52 1.52
C TYR A 140 -5.05 -11.86 0.88
N ASN A 141 -4.28 -12.73 1.53
CA ASN A 141 -2.90 -13.02 1.15
C ASN A 141 -2.58 -14.51 1.22
N ASN A 142 -3.58 -15.37 0.99
CA ASN A 142 -3.38 -16.82 0.97
C ASN A 142 -2.27 -17.19 -0.03
N GLU A 143 -1.61 -18.31 0.26
CA GLU A 143 -0.50 -18.78 -0.55
C GLU A 143 -0.97 -19.33 -1.90
N HIS A 144 -0.30 -18.93 -2.98
CA HIS A 144 -0.55 -19.43 -4.34
C HIS A 144 0.75 -19.71 -5.08
N ASP A 145 0.80 -20.79 -5.85
CA ASP A 145 1.94 -21.10 -6.73
C ASP A 145 1.87 -20.35 -8.08
N ASN A 146 0.68 -19.86 -8.45
CA ASN A 146 0.42 -19.27 -9.76
C ASN A 146 0.01 -17.80 -9.66
N ILE A 147 0.59 -16.98 -10.52
CA ILE A 147 0.31 -15.54 -10.61
C ILE A 147 -1.16 -15.20 -10.89
N VAL A 148 -1.79 -15.98 -11.77
CA VAL A 148 -3.16 -15.72 -12.24
C VAL A 148 -4.15 -16.13 -11.17
N ASP A 149 -3.93 -17.29 -10.53
CA ASP A 149 -4.78 -17.77 -9.44
C ASP A 149 -4.73 -16.79 -8.27
N PHE A 150 -3.52 -16.36 -7.85
CA PHE A 150 -3.35 -15.32 -6.84
C PHE A 150 -4.11 -14.03 -7.20
N TYR A 151 -3.91 -13.52 -8.42
CA TYR A 151 -4.53 -12.26 -8.82
C TYR A 151 -6.07 -12.37 -8.90
N ILE A 152 -6.59 -13.49 -9.40
CA ILE A 152 -8.03 -13.71 -9.47
C ILE A 152 -8.61 -13.86 -8.06
N GLU A 153 -8.08 -14.77 -7.24
CA GLU A 153 -8.69 -15.19 -5.98
C GLU A 153 -8.46 -14.19 -4.86
N GLU A 154 -7.27 -13.61 -4.76
CA GLU A 154 -6.89 -12.73 -3.63
C GLU A 154 -7.06 -11.24 -3.94
N ARG A 155 -7.19 -10.85 -5.22
CA ARG A 155 -7.31 -9.44 -5.63
C ARG A 155 -8.64 -9.14 -6.31
N LEU A 156 -9.00 -9.86 -7.37
CA LEU A 156 -10.19 -9.52 -8.16
C LEU A 156 -11.51 -10.02 -7.54
N GLN A 157 -11.59 -11.31 -7.18
CA GLN A 157 -12.83 -11.93 -6.69
C GLN A 157 -13.42 -11.25 -5.44
N PRO A 158 -12.64 -10.88 -4.41
CA PRO A 158 -13.18 -10.18 -3.24
C PRO A 158 -13.80 -8.84 -3.63
N GLN A 159 -13.16 -8.13 -4.56
CA GLN A 159 -13.60 -6.81 -5.00
C GLN A 159 -14.82 -6.90 -5.93
N PHE A 160 -14.89 -7.91 -6.79
CA PHE A 160 -16.09 -8.21 -7.59
C PHE A 160 -17.29 -8.55 -6.72
N LYS A 161 -17.07 -9.36 -5.67
CA LYS A 161 -18.11 -9.72 -4.71
C LYS A 161 -18.63 -8.49 -3.99
N SER A 162 -17.74 -7.67 -3.42
CA SER A 162 -18.11 -6.42 -2.73
C SER A 162 -18.86 -5.46 -3.66
N ALA A 163 -18.37 -5.25 -4.88
CA ALA A 163 -19.03 -4.37 -5.86
C ALA A 163 -20.46 -4.85 -6.18
N LYS A 164 -20.64 -6.17 -6.34
CA LYS A 164 -21.95 -6.77 -6.58
C LYS A 164 -22.89 -6.63 -5.38
N GLU A 165 -22.39 -6.82 -4.16
CA GLU A 165 -23.16 -6.63 -2.92
C GLU A 165 -23.61 -5.17 -2.74
N GLN A 166 -22.81 -4.22 -3.23
CA GLN A 166 -23.16 -2.79 -3.30
C GLN A 166 -24.09 -2.43 -4.48
N GLY A 167 -24.45 -3.39 -5.34
CA GLY A 167 -25.37 -3.20 -6.47
C GLY A 167 -24.71 -2.75 -7.77
N TYR A 168 -23.38 -2.73 -7.87
CA TYR A 168 -22.68 -2.42 -9.11
C TYR A 168 -22.68 -3.59 -10.10
N SER A 169 -22.85 -3.26 -11.38
CA SER A 169 -22.74 -4.22 -12.49
C SER A 169 -21.45 -3.98 -13.26
N LEU A 170 -20.52 -4.93 -13.21
CA LEU A 170 -19.18 -4.78 -13.77
C LEU A 170 -19.02 -5.33 -15.20
N GLY A 171 -20.04 -6.01 -15.74
CA GLY A 171 -19.94 -6.76 -17.00
C GLY A 171 -19.54 -8.22 -16.78
N ASP A 172 -18.94 -8.85 -17.80
CA ASP A 172 -18.60 -10.28 -17.77
C ASP A 172 -17.25 -10.56 -17.08
N THR A 173 -17.25 -10.43 -15.75
CA THR A 173 -16.06 -10.70 -14.91
C THR A 173 -15.55 -12.14 -15.05
N LYS A 174 -16.42 -13.11 -15.38
CA LYS A 174 -16.02 -14.51 -15.59
C LYS A 174 -15.21 -14.65 -16.86
N LYS A 175 -15.69 -14.07 -17.96
CA LYS A 175 -14.96 -14.06 -19.23
C LYS A 175 -13.64 -13.33 -19.09
N PHE A 176 -13.62 -12.21 -18.37
CA PHE A 176 -12.39 -11.46 -18.08
C PHE A 176 -11.36 -12.33 -17.37
N CYS A 177 -11.72 -12.98 -16.28
CA CYS A 177 -10.82 -13.89 -15.56
C CYS A 177 -10.34 -15.05 -16.45
N SER A 178 -11.20 -15.59 -17.33
CA SER A 178 -10.85 -16.74 -18.18
C SER A 178 -9.75 -16.46 -19.20
N VAL A 179 -9.51 -15.20 -19.57
CA VAL A 179 -8.47 -14.84 -20.56
C VAL A 179 -7.13 -14.48 -19.92
N LEU A 180 -7.08 -14.26 -18.60
CA LEU A 180 -5.88 -13.74 -17.92
C LEU A 180 -4.68 -14.68 -18.03
N SER A 181 -4.89 -15.99 -18.06
CA SER A 181 -3.83 -17.00 -18.23
C SER A 181 -3.10 -16.91 -19.57
N HIS A 182 -3.70 -16.28 -20.58
CA HIS A 182 -3.05 -16.04 -21.87
C HIS A 182 -2.36 -14.68 -21.96
N LEU A 183 -2.73 -13.74 -21.07
CA LEU A 183 -2.26 -12.36 -21.10
C LEU A 183 -1.13 -12.12 -20.11
N ILE A 184 -1.18 -12.75 -18.94
CA ILE A 184 -0.23 -12.58 -17.84
C ILE A 184 0.90 -13.61 -17.97
N PRO A 185 2.16 -13.20 -18.18
CA PRO A 185 3.29 -14.12 -18.17
C PRO A 185 3.53 -14.66 -16.76
N GLN A 186 4.07 -15.88 -16.67
CA GLN A 186 4.51 -16.43 -15.38
C GLN A 186 5.83 -15.77 -14.99
N GLU A 187 5.85 -15.13 -13.83
CA GLU A 187 7.03 -14.54 -13.20
C GLU A 187 7.07 -14.94 -11.72
N LYS A 188 8.24 -14.78 -11.09
CA LYS A 188 8.34 -15.00 -9.64
C LYS A 188 7.62 -13.88 -8.89
N PRO A 189 7.05 -14.16 -7.70
CA PRO A 189 6.53 -13.14 -6.80
C PRO A 189 7.60 -12.11 -6.44
N ALA A 190 7.24 -10.84 -6.40
CA ALA A 190 8.08 -9.75 -5.92
C ALA A 190 7.46 -9.17 -4.65
N LEU A 191 8.29 -8.77 -3.68
CA LEU A 191 7.81 -7.97 -2.56
C LEU A 191 7.36 -6.60 -3.10
N ILE A 192 6.06 -6.35 -3.13
CA ILE A 192 5.48 -5.08 -3.57
C ILE A 192 5.10 -4.21 -2.38
N HIS A 193 5.09 -2.89 -2.59
CA HIS A 193 4.48 -1.93 -1.67
C HIS A 193 2.96 -2.18 -1.56
N GLY A 194 2.30 -2.46 -2.69
CA GLY A 194 0.91 -2.87 -2.73
C GLY A 194 -0.09 -1.73 -2.88
N ASP A 195 0.25 -0.51 -2.47
CA ASP A 195 -0.57 0.71 -2.64
C ASP A 195 0.25 1.91 -3.11
N LEU A 196 1.08 1.76 -4.14
CA LEU A 196 2.07 2.79 -4.48
C LEU A 196 1.55 3.87 -5.44
N TRP A 197 0.82 4.85 -4.90
CA TRP A 197 0.44 6.09 -5.59
C TRP A 197 1.24 7.29 -5.06
N ASN A 198 1.05 8.48 -5.64
CA ASN A 198 1.88 9.66 -5.31
C ASN A 198 1.71 10.20 -3.88
N GLY A 199 0.67 9.78 -3.16
CA GLY A 199 0.50 10.06 -1.73
C GLY A 199 1.34 9.16 -0.81
N ASN A 200 1.80 8.01 -1.30
CA ASN A 200 2.45 6.97 -0.49
C ASN A 200 3.98 6.94 -0.64
N TYR A 201 4.57 8.05 -1.12
CA TYR A 201 5.99 8.30 -0.98
C TYR A 201 6.25 9.73 -0.47
N LEU A 202 7.29 9.85 0.33
CA LEU A 202 7.84 11.12 0.81
C LEU A 202 9.19 11.37 0.15
N VAL A 203 9.60 12.63 0.18
CA VAL A 203 11.00 13.02 -0.04
C VAL A 203 11.63 13.16 1.33
N ASN A 204 12.57 12.30 1.69
CA ASN A 204 13.26 12.38 2.97
C ASN A 204 14.23 13.57 3.02
N ALA A 205 14.80 13.85 4.20
CA ALA A 205 15.74 14.95 4.41
C ALA A 205 17.00 14.91 3.54
N SER A 206 17.36 13.73 2.99
CA SER A 206 18.48 13.59 2.04
C SER A 206 18.06 13.85 0.58
N GLY A 207 16.79 14.18 0.35
CA GLY A 207 16.24 14.42 -0.98
C GLY A 207 15.93 13.16 -1.77
N HIS A 208 15.74 12.02 -1.11
CA HIS A 208 15.51 10.69 -1.72
C HIS A 208 14.15 10.10 -1.32
N PRO A 209 13.63 9.08 -2.04
CA PRO A 209 12.30 8.56 -1.78
C PRO A 209 12.25 7.76 -0.47
N CYS A 210 11.14 7.89 0.23
CA CYS A 210 10.80 7.09 1.40
C CYS A 210 9.35 6.62 1.26
N LEU A 211 9.11 5.31 1.32
CA LEU A 211 7.76 4.75 1.19
C LEU A 211 7.02 4.77 2.53
N ILE A 212 5.70 4.96 2.45
CA ILE A 212 4.78 4.96 3.60
C ILE A 212 3.48 4.25 3.22
N ASP A 213 2.76 3.78 4.23
CA ASP A 213 1.38 3.27 4.12
C ASP A 213 1.23 2.09 3.14
N PRO A 214 1.96 0.98 3.37
CA PRO A 214 1.96 -0.14 2.43
C PRO A 214 0.78 -1.10 2.65
N ALA A 215 0.41 -1.79 1.57
CA ALA A 215 -0.50 -2.93 1.55
C ALA A 215 0.25 -4.17 1.00
N VAL A 216 1.36 -4.53 1.67
CA VAL A 216 2.36 -5.44 1.10
C VAL A 216 1.83 -6.82 0.73
N ALA A 217 2.47 -7.42 -0.28
CA ALA A 217 2.40 -8.84 -0.55
C ALA A 217 3.62 -9.26 -1.38
N TYR A 218 3.88 -10.57 -1.46
CA TYR A 218 4.65 -11.12 -2.56
C TYR A 218 3.68 -11.34 -3.73
N ALA A 219 3.74 -10.44 -4.71
CA ALA A 219 2.76 -10.30 -5.77
C ALA A 219 3.47 -9.95 -7.09
N PRO A 220 2.75 -9.87 -8.21
CA PRO A 220 3.34 -9.40 -9.47
C PRO A 220 3.87 -7.98 -9.32
N ARG A 221 5.16 -7.78 -9.58
CA ARG A 221 5.79 -6.45 -9.56
C ARG A 221 5.13 -5.43 -10.48
N GLU A 222 4.46 -5.90 -11.54
CA GLU A 222 3.70 -5.06 -12.45
C GLU A 222 2.48 -4.40 -11.78
N MET A 223 2.01 -4.90 -10.63
CA MET A 223 0.94 -4.26 -9.85
C MET A 223 1.37 -2.90 -9.31
N ASP A 224 2.52 -2.81 -8.64
CA ASP A 224 3.08 -1.54 -8.16
C ASP A 224 3.34 -0.57 -9.32
N LEU A 225 4.00 -1.05 -10.38
CA LEU A 225 4.29 -0.23 -11.57
C LEU A 225 3.03 0.33 -12.23
N SER A 226 1.96 -0.46 -12.26
CA SER A 226 0.69 -0.06 -12.85
C SER A 226 -0.10 0.88 -11.93
N MET A 227 -0.01 0.71 -10.61
CA MET A 227 -0.58 1.64 -9.62
C MET A 227 0.08 3.02 -9.72
N MET A 228 1.40 3.07 -9.84
CA MET A 228 2.17 4.31 -10.02
C MET A 228 1.73 5.07 -11.28
N LYS A 229 1.30 4.37 -12.33
CA LYS A 229 0.77 4.96 -13.57
C LYS A 229 -0.67 5.43 -13.47
N LEU A 230 -1.47 4.95 -12.51
CA LEU A 230 -2.92 5.15 -12.47
C LEU A 230 -3.32 6.59 -12.13
N PHE A 231 -2.74 7.14 -11.06
CA PHE A 231 -3.03 8.50 -10.59
C PHE A 231 -1.91 9.52 -10.94
N GLY A 232 -0.86 9.05 -11.60
CA GLY A 232 0.30 9.85 -11.98
C GLY A 232 1.14 10.29 -10.79
N GLY A 233 2.00 11.29 -11.01
CA GLY A 233 2.91 11.80 -9.99
C GLY A 233 4.27 11.08 -9.90
N PHE A 234 4.61 10.29 -10.92
CA PHE A 234 5.90 9.62 -11.09
C PHE A 234 6.50 9.99 -12.46
N SER A 235 7.81 10.24 -12.50
CA SER A 235 8.53 10.59 -13.73
C SER A 235 8.78 9.38 -14.62
N GLU A 236 8.75 9.57 -15.96
CA GLU A 236 9.21 8.56 -16.92
C GLU A 236 10.64 8.10 -16.65
N GLU A 237 11.49 8.98 -16.11
CA GLU A 237 12.87 8.67 -15.72
C GLU A 237 12.96 7.52 -14.69
N LEU A 238 12.01 7.46 -13.76
CA LEU A 238 11.91 6.36 -12.80
C LEU A 238 11.67 5.04 -13.54
N PHE A 239 10.68 5.00 -14.42
CA PHE A 239 10.29 3.79 -15.14
C PHE A 239 11.42 3.32 -16.07
N ASN A 240 12.04 4.24 -16.81
CA ASN A 240 13.20 3.93 -17.65
C ASN A 240 14.33 3.30 -16.83
N THR A 241 14.69 3.93 -15.71
CA THR A 241 15.73 3.40 -14.81
C THR A 241 15.34 2.04 -14.24
N TYR A 242 14.09 1.87 -13.82
CA TYR A 242 13.59 0.59 -13.32
C TYR A 242 13.69 -0.51 -14.40
N PHE A 243 13.30 -0.22 -15.64
CA PHE A 243 13.34 -1.20 -16.73
C PHE A 243 14.77 -1.54 -17.18
N GLU A 244 15.73 -0.65 -17.00
CA GLU A 244 17.15 -0.96 -17.18
C GLU A 244 17.67 -1.91 -16.10
N GLU A 245 17.28 -1.68 -14.84
CA GLU A 245 17.75 -2.46 -13.69
C GLU A 245 17.04 -3.81 -13.53
N PHE A 246 15.75 -3.86 -13.85
CA PHE A 246 14.91 -5.05 -13.76
C PHE A 246 13.85 -5.06 -14.88
N PRO A 247 14.23 -5.49 -16.10
CA PRO A 247 13.36 -5.44 -17.29
C PRO A 247 12.01 -6.12 -17.07
N VAL A 248 10.92 -5.49 -17.55
CA VAL A 248 9.58 -6.10 -17.60
C VAL A 248 9.42 -6.99 -18.82
N GLU A 249 8.52 -7.97 -18.73
CA GLU A 249 8.18 -8.82 -19.87
C GLU A 249 7.53 -8.01 -20.98
N LYS A 250 7.78 -8.41 -22.24
CA LYS A 250 7.21 -7.74 -23.41
C LYS A 250 5.68 -7.70 -23.30
N GLY A 251 5.07 -6.57 -23.69
CA GLY A 251 3.63 -6.35 -23.59
C GLY A 251 3.15 -5.81 -22.24
N PHE A 252 4.05 -5.36 -21.36
CA PHE A 252 3.70 -4.71 -20.10
C PHE A 252 2.65 -3.60 -20.26
N GLU A 253 2.83 -2.69 -21.23
CA GLU A 253 1.88 -1.59 -21.45
C GLU A 253 0.46 -2.08 -21.82
N ASP A 254 0.33 -3.23 -22.47
CA ASP A 254 -0.98 -3.85 -22.75
C ASP A 254 -1.61 -4.47 -21.49
N ARG A 255 -0.79 -4.87 -20.51
CA ARG A 255 -1.22 -5.43 -19.22
C ARG A 255 -1.50 -4.38 -18.15
N VAL A 256 -1.00 -3.15 -18.28
CA VAL A 256 -1.24 -2.07 -17.29
C VAL A 256 -2.72 -1.95 -16.87
N PRO A 257 -3.71 -1.93 -17.79
CA PRO A 257 -5.12 -1.86 -17.40
C PRO A 257 -5.60 -3.08 -16.61
N ILE A 258 -5.03 -4.27 -16.86
CA ILE A 258 -5.37 -5.50 -16.13
C ILE A 258 -5.01 -5.34 -14.66
N TRP A 259 -3.82 -4.85 -14.36
CA TRP A 259 -3.33 -4.61 -13.00
C TRP A 259 -4.04 -3.43 -12.32
N GLN A 260 -4.32 -2.36 -13.07
CA GLN A 260 -5.06 -1.19 -12.57
C GLN A 260 -6.50 -1.52 -12.16
N LEU A 261 -7.10 -2.57 -12.75
CA LEU A 261 -8.46 -2.98 -12.40
C LEU A 261 -8.62 -3.25 -10.91
N TYR A 262 -7.65 -3.90 -10.26
CA TYR A 262 -7.70 -4.16 -8.81
C TYR A 262 -7.88 -2.86 -8.02
N TYR A 263 -7.03 -1.87 -8.27
CA TYR A 263 -7.06 -0.59 -7.59
C TYR A 263 -8.32 0.21 -7.88
N LEU A 264 -8.79 0.19 -9.13
CA LEU A 264 -10.05 0.84 -9.51
C LEU A 264 -11.27 0.19 -8.83
N LEU A 265 -11.27 -1.12 -8.65
CA LEU A 265 -12.33 -1.80 -7.90
C LEU A 265 -12.28 -1.46 -6.41
N VAL A 266 -11.08 -1.39 -5.81
CA VAL A 266 -10.91 -0.89 -4.43
C VAL A 266 -11.52 0.51 -4.30
N HIS A 267 -11.20 1.42 -5.24
CA HIS A 267 -11.74 2.77 -5.23
C HIS A 267 -13.25 2.80 -5.49
N LEU A 268 -13.79 1.95 -6.37
CA LEU A 268 -15.23 1.79 -6.55
C LEU A 268 -15.92 1.37 -5.25
N ASN A 269 -15.33 0.42 -4.54
CA ASN A 269 -15.91 -0.13 -3.32
C ASN A 269 -15.81 0.81 -2.12
N LEU A 270 -14.83 1.73 -2.11
CA LEU A 270 -14.64 2.72 -1.05
C LEU A 270 -15.31 4.07 -1.33
N PHE A 271 -15.24 4.56 -2.57
CA PHE A 271 -15.60 5.93 -2.93
C PHE A 271 -16.76 6.00 -3.94
N GLY A 272 -17.20 4.86 -4.47
CA GLY A 272 -18.44 4.72 -5.20
C GLY A 272 -18.36 4.92 -6.72
N THR A 273 -19.50 5.26 -7.32
CA THR A 273 -19.79 5.13 -8.77
C THR A 273 -18.85 5.87 -9.71
N GLY A 274 -18.07 6.83 -9.23
CA GLY A 274 -17.09 7.56 -10.05
C GLY A 274 -16.06 6.65 -10.73
N TYR A 275 -15.78 5.48 -10.16
CA TYR A 275 -14.81 4.51 -10.68
C TYR A 275 -15.44 3.37 -11.51
N LEU A 276 -16.78 3.28 -11.53
CA LEU A 276 -17.50 2.16 -12.15
C LEU A 276 -17.24 2.08 -13.66
N GLY A 277 -17.30 3.22 -14.35
CA GLY A 277 -17.09 3.27 -15.80
C GLY A 277 -15.70 2.78 -16.22
N SER A 278 -14.66 3.14 -15.46
CA SER A 278 -13.29 2.66 -15.71
C SER A 278 -13.18 1.14 -15.53
N CYS A 279 -13.79 0.58 -14.48
CA CYS A 279 -13.81 -0.86 -14.26
C CYS A 279 -14.52 -1.58 -15.41
N GLN A 280 -15.71 -1.11 -15.81
CA GLN A 280 -16.49 -1.68 -16.91
C GLN A 280 -15.73 -1.62 -18.25
N ASN A 281 -15.09 -0.49 -18.56
CA ASN A 281 -14.33 -0.31 -19.78
C ASN A 281 -13.15 -1.28 -19.87
N ILE A 282 -12.43 -1.48 -18.76
CA ILE A 282 -11.33 -2.45 -18.71
C ILE A 282 -11.86 -3.86 -18.89
N ILE A 283 -12.89 -4.26 -18.15
CA ILE A 283 -13.49 -5.60 -18.27
C ILE A 283 -13.94 -5.85 -19.72
N ALA A 284 -14.71 -4.92 -20.29
CA ALA A 284 -15.21 -5.01 -21.66
C ALA A 284 -14.10 -5.09 -22.73
N ARG A 285 -12.94 -4.48 -22.50
CA ARG A 285 -11.79 -4.53 -23.42
C ARG A 285 -11.22 -5.95 -23.56
N PHE A 286 -11.35 -6.79 -22.53
CA PHE A 286 -10.75 -8.13 -22.49
C PHE A 286 -11.79 -9.27 -22.48
N THR A 287 -13.07 -8.96 -22.71
CA THR A 287 -14.17 -9.95 -22.80
C THR A 287 -14.76 -10.01 -24.19
#